data_AF-A0A1L3FDM4-F1
#
_entry.id   AF-A0A1L3FDM4-F1
#
_cell.length_a   1.000
_cell.length_b   1.000
_cell.length_c   1.000
_cell.angle_alpha   90.00
_cell.angle_beta   90.00
_cell.angle_gamma   90.00
#
_symmetry.space_group_name_H-M   'P 1'
#
loop_
_entity.id
_entity.type
_entity.pdbx_description
1 polymer ?
#
loop_
_entity_poly.entity_id
_entity_poly.type
_entity_poly.pdbx_seq_one_letter_code
_entity_poly.pdbx_strand_id
1 'polypeptide(L)'
;MAEQNEKTGQFLPGNKGNGGRRKGARNRLHADFVVALQEHFTELGKVAIDIVFKESPKDYLRIITAVLPKEFILEDGRLDAMGDEEIAEYLAEIRRLKTEQVGSGAGDGAKASLN
;
A
#
# COMPACT_ATOMS: atom_id res chain seq x y z
N MET A 1 -8.18 8.25 47.39
CA MET A 1 -6.83 7.93 46.92
C MET A 1 -6.79 6.44 46.64
N ALA A 2 -6.23 6.00 45.51
CA ALA A 2 -6.22 4.59 45.15
C ALA A 2 -5.18 3.85 46.01
N GLU A 3 -5.63 2.91 46.84
CA GLU A 3 -4.75 2.09 47.69
C GLU A 3 -3.81 1.20 46.86
N GLN A 4 -2.52 1.35 47.12
CA GLN A 4 -1.44 0.59 46.51
C GLN A 4 -0.77 -0.27 47.58
N ASN A 5 -0.27 -1.44 47.18
CA ASN A 5 0.53 -2.30 48.04
C ASN A 5 1.88 -1.61 48.34
N GLU A 6 2.17 -1.37 49.62
CA GLU A 6 3.37 -0.62 50.05
C GLU A 6 4.70 -1.28 49.67
N LYS A 7 4.72 -2.60 49.44
CA LYS A 7 5.94 -3.33 49.05
C LYS A 7 6.15 -3.44 47.54
N THR A 8 5.07 -3.41 46.75
CA THR A 8 5.15 -3.64 45.29
C THR A 8 4.69 -2.46 44.45
N GLY A 9 4.07 -1.44 45.05
CA GLY A 9 3.49 -0.28 44.34
C GLY A 9 2.29 -0.63 43.46
N GLN A 10 1.84 -1.89 43.46
CA GLN A 10 0.72 -2.35 42.64
C GLN A 10 -0.60 -1.94 43.28
N PHE A 11 -1.58 -1.52 42.46
CA PHE A 11 -2.94 -1.26 42.94
C PHE A 11 -3.55 -2.55 43.51
N LEU A 12 -4.21 -2.43 44.67
CA LEU A 12 -4.86 -3.58 45.30
C LEU A 12 -5.97 -4.17 44.39
N PRO A 13 -6.18 -5.50 44.38
CA PRO A 13 -7.29 -6.13 43.67
C PRO A 13 -8.63 -5.52 44.10
N GLY A 14 -9.47 -5.11 43.16
CA GLY A 14 -10.72 -4.39 43.44
C GLY A 14 -10.60 -2.86 43.39
N ASN A 15 -9.37 -2.33 43.32
CA ASN A 15 -9.14 -0.91 43.12
C ASN A 15 -9.27 -0.56 41.64
N LYS A 16 -10.35 0.15 41.27
CA LYS A 16 -10.48 0.78 39.94
C LYS A 16 -9.61 2.04 39.90
N GLY A 17 -8.29 1.88 40.00
CA GLY A 17 -7.35 3.01 39.91
C GLY A 17 -7.71 3.89 38.72
N ASN A 18 -7.95 5.19 38.96
CA ASN A 18 -8.39 6.23 38.00
C ASN A 18 -8.96 5.71 36.68
N GLY A 19 -10.00 4.86 36.75
CA GLY A 19 -10.60 4.07 35.67
C GLY A 19 -10.02 4.36 34.29
N GLY A 20 -9.07 3.50 33.85
CA GLY A 20 -8.31 3.69 32.61
C GLY A 20 -9.17 4.05 31.41
N ARG A 21 -8.54 4.58 30.36
CA ARG A 21 -9.24 5.17 29.20
C ARG A 21 -10.42 4.30 28.73
N ARG A 22 -11.63 4.89 28.73
CA ARG A 22 -12.88 4.22 28.34
C ARG A 22 -12.67 3.42 27.05
N LYS A 23 -13.13 2.17 27.04
CA LYS A 23 -13.06 1.29 25.86
C LYS A 23 -13.59 2.04 24.63
N GLY A 24 -12.81 2.02 23.54
CA GLY A 24 -13.17 2.69 22.29
C GLY A 24 -12.99 4.22 22.26
N ALA A 25 -12.53 4.88 23.33
CA ALA A 25 -12.26 6.32 23.30
C ALA A 25 -11.18 6.71 22.27
N ARG A 26 -10.24 5.80 21.96
CA ARG A 26 -9.26 6.00 20.89
C ARG A 26 -9.93 6.09 19.53
N ASN A 27 -10.71 5.07 19.20
CA ASN A 27 -11.31 4.93 17.88
C ASN A 27 -12.32 6.05 17.63
N ARG A 28 -13.10 6.44 18.66
CA ARG A 28 -14.00 7.59 18.58
C ARG A 28 -13.23 8.89 18.33
N LEU A 29 -12.19 9.17 19.12
CA LEU A 29 -11.37 10.36 18.91
C LEU A 29 -10.78 10.43 17.50
N HIS A 30 -10.33 9.30 16.95
CA HIS A 30 -9.82 9.27 15.58
C HIS A 30 -10.90 9.57 14.55
N ALA A 31 -12.09 8.99 14.70
CA ALA A 31 -13.21 9.25 13.79
C ALA A 31 -13.63 10.72 13.84
N ASP A 32 -13.85 11.25 15.04
CA ASP A 32 -14.26 12.64 15.26
C ASP A 32 -13.19 13.61 14.72
N PHE A 33 -11.90 13.28 14.91
CA PHE A 33 -10.79 14.08 14.38
C PHE A 33 -10.77 14.13 12.85
N VAL A 34 -10.96 12.98 12.19
CA VAL A 34 -10.96 12.93 10.71
C VAL A 34 -12.13 13.73 10.14
N VAL A 35 -13.31 13.65 10.76
CA VAL A 35 -14.50 14.43 10.35
C VAL A 35 -14.23 15.92 10.50
N ALA A 36 -13.79 16.37 11.68
CA ALA A 36 -13.49 17.78 11.92
C ALA A 36 -12.38 18.31 10.99
N LEU A 37 -11.36 17.49 10.70
CA LEU A 37 -10.29 17.84 9.77
C LEU A 37 -10.81 18.00 8.34
N GLN A 38 -11.73 17.13 7.90
CA GLN A 38 -12.37 17.24 6.59
C GLN A 38 -13.21 18.51 6.47
N GLU A 39 -14.01 18.84 7.48
CA GLU A 39 -14.82 20.07 7.52
C GLU A 39 -13.92 21.30 7.43
N HIS A 40 -12.90 21.39 8.28
CA HIS A 40 -11.92 22.47 8.26
C HIS A 40 -11.20 22.59 6.91
N PHE A 41 -10.79 21.46 6.31
CA PHE A 41 -10.13 21.45 5.00
C PHE A 41 -11.08 21.87 3.87
N THR A 42 -12.37 21.54 3.97
CA THR A 42 -13.37 21.95 2.97
C THR A 42 -13.53 23.48 2.96
N GLU A 43 -13.48 24.12 4.12
CA GLU A 43 -13.63 25.56 4.26
C GLU A 43 -12.35 26.34 3.90
N LEU A 44 -11.19 25.90 4.41
CA LEU A 44 -9.93 26.69 4.36
C LEU A 44 -8.77 25.98 3.65
N GLY A 45 -8.95 24.73 3.22
CA GLY A 45 -7.85 23.89 2.72
C GLY A 45 -7.11 24.47 1.52
N LYS A 46 -7.83 25.09 0.57
CA LYS A 46 -7.22 25.74 -0.59
C LYS A 46 -6.32 26.92 -0.19
N VAL A 47 -6.80 27.76 0.72
CA VAL A 47 -6.05 28.91 1.23
C VAL A 47 -4.81 28.44 1.99
N ALA A 48 -4.94 27.39 2.81
CA ALA A 48 -3.81 26.80 3.51
C ALA A 48 -2.74 26.26 2.54
N ILE A 49 -3.16 25.62 1.43
CA ILE A 49 -2.25 25.16 0.38
C ILE A 49 -1.51 26.34 -0.26
N ASP A 50 -2.21 27.42 -0.59
CA ASP A 50 -1.60 28.61 -1.20
C ASP A 50 -0.58 29.28 -0.27
N ILE A 51 -0.87 29.33 1.04
CA ILE A 51 0.04 29.83 2.05
C ILE A 51 1.29 28.96 2.11
N VAL A 52 1.14 27.63 2.18
CA VAL A 52 2.28 26.71 2.22
C VAL A 52 3.14 26.82 0.95
N PHE A 53 2.52 26.96 -0.22
CA PHE A 53 3.25 27.20 -1.47
C PHE A 53 4.08 28.49 -1.43
N LYS A 54 3.54 29.57 -0.83
CA LYS A 54 4.24 30.86 -0.73
C LYS A 54 5.32 30.88 0.34
N GLU A 55 5.07 30.30 1.51
CA GLU A 55 5.96 30.37 2.68
C GLU A 55 7.00 29.24 2.70
N SER A 56 6.64 28.03 2.27
CA SER A 56 7.55 26.87 2.21
C SER A 56 7.29 26.01 0.96
N PRO A 57 7.78 26.44 -0.22
CA PRO A 57 7.65 25.69 -1.46
C PRO A 57 8.20 24.25 -1.37
N LYS A 58 9.25 24.05 -0.56
CA LYS A 58 9.84 22.72 -0.33
C LYS A 58 8.86 21.77 0.37
N ASP A 59 8.16 22.26 1.40
CA ASP A 59 7.16 21.45 2.09
C ASP A 59 5.94 21.18 1.22
N TYR A 60 5.52 22.16 0.41
CA TYR A 60 4.47 21.96 -0.59
C TYR A 60 4.80 20.80 -1.54
N LEU A 61 6.00 20.78 -2.12
CA LEU A 61 6.43 19.69 -3.00
C LEU A 61 6.48 18.35 -2.26
N ARG A 62 6.94 18.33 -1.01
CA ARG A 62 6.96 17.12 -0.19
C ARG A 62 5.55 16.58 0.07
N ILE A 63 4.58 17.46 0.35
CA ILE A 63 3.17 17.08 0.52
C ILE A 63 2.63 16.45 -0.76
N ILE A 64 2.88 17.06 -1.92
CA ILE A 64 2.47 16.50 -3.22
C ILE A 64 3.05 15.08 -3.38
N THR A 65 4.35 14.90 -3.14
CA THR A 65 4.98 13.58 -3.28
C THR A 65 4.45 12.54 -2.30
N ALA A 66 3.92 12.97 -1.14
CA ALA A 66 3.36 12.07 -0.13
C ALA A 66 1.93 11.60 -0.45
N VAL A 67 1.18 12.38 -1.25
CA VAL A 67 -0.18 12.01 -1.71
C VAL A 67 -0.13 11.07 -2.92
N LEU A 68 0.94 11.15 -3.72
CA LEU A 68 1.12 10.25 -4.84
C LEU A 68 1.41 8.82 -4.35
N PRO A 69 0.81 7.79 -4.98
CA PRO A 69 1.18 6.41 -4.72
C PRO A 69 2.68 6.21 -4.93
N LYS A 70 3.34 5.51 -4.00
CA LYS A 70 4.78 5.19 -4.12
C LYS A 70 5.07 4.24 -5.27
N GLU A 71 4.11 3.36 -5.55
CA GLU A 71 4.14 2.40 -6.64
C GLU A 71 2.86 2.60 -7.44
N PHE A 72 3.00 2.90 -8.72
CA PHE A 72 1.88 2.91 -9.64
C PHE A 72 1.67 1.46 -10.07
N ILE A 73 0.86 0.72 -9.31
CA ILE A 73 0.48 -0.65 -9.69
C ILE A 73 -0.47 -0.50 -10.88
N LEU A 74 0.08 -0.60 -12.09
CA LEU A 74 -0.69 -0.90 -13.28
C LEU A 74 -1.08 -2.36 -13.18
N GLU A 75 -2.19 -2.64 -12.50
CA GLU A 75 -2.88 -3.91 -12.68
C GLU A 75 -3.40 -3.90 -14.12
N ASP A 76 -2.65 -4.53 -15.04
CA ASP A 76 -3.17 -4.86 -16.36
C ASP A 76 -4.18 -6.01 -16.16
N GLY A 77 -5.38 -5.64 -15.70
CA GLY A 77 -6.47 -6.56 -15.40
C GLY A 77 -6.96 -7.38 -16.60
N ARG A 78 -6.32 -7.23 -17.77
CA ARG A 78 -6.50 -8.11 -18.93
C ARG A 78 -6.14 -9.55 -18.59
N LEU A 79 -5.09 -9.80 -17.80
CA LEU A 79 -4.72 -11.17 -17.41
C LEU A 79 -5.59 -11.71 -16.28
N ASP A 80 -6.00 -10.85 -15.34
CA ASP A 80 -6.86 -11.23 -14.21
C ASP A 80 -8.31 -11.49 -14.61
N ALA A 81 -8.75 -10.95 -15.76
CA ALA A 81 -10.09 -11.15 -16.31
C ALA A 81 -10.19 -12.33 -17.30
N MET A 82 -9.09 -13.03 -17.59
CA MET A 82 -9.10 -14.20 -18.48
C MET A 82 -9.61 -15.43 -17.74
N GLY A 83 -10.53 -16.15 -18.37
CA GLY A 83 -10.98 -17.45 -17.87
C GLY A 83 -9.91 -18.53 -18.03
N ASP A 84 -10.00 -19.60 -17.24
CA ASP A 84 -9.04 -20.72 -17.27
C ASP A 84 -8.95 -21.35 -18.67
N GLU A 85 -10.06 -21.44 -19.41
CA GLU A 85 -10.08 -21.93 -20.79
C GLU A 85 -9.28 -21.04 -21.73
N GLU A 86 -9.46 -19.72 -21.63
CA GLU A 86 -8.76 -18.75 -22.45
C GLU A 86 -7.25 -18.78 -22.15
N ILE A 87 -6.88 -18.89 -20.86
CA ILE A 87 -5.48 -19.08 -20.43
C ILE A 87 -4.89 -20.37 -21.02
N ALA A 88 -5.65 -21.46 -21.02
CA ALA A 88 -5.20 -22.74 -21.56
C ALA A 88 -4.96 -22.67 -23.09
N GLU A 89 -5.81 -21.97 -23.84
CA GLU A 89 -5.65 -21.74 -25.28
C GLU A 89 -4.39 -20.94 -25.59
N TYR A 90 -4.17 -19.82 -24.89
CA TYR A 90 -2.94 -19.03 -25.06
C TYR A 90 -1.69 -19.82 -24.70
N LEU A 91 -1.72 -20.64 -23.64
CA LEU A 91 -0.60 -21.51 -23.27
C LEU A 91 -0.32 -22.58 -24.32
N ALA A 92 -1.35 -23.12 -24.97
CA ALA A 92 -1.18 -24.09 -26.05
C ALA A 92 -0.48 -23.46 -27.26
N GLU A 93 -0.88 -22.24 -27.64
CA GLU A 93 -0.28 -21.51 -28.76
C GLU A 93 1.18 -21.11 -28.47
N ILE A 94 1.47 -20.61 -27.27
CA ILE A 94 2.85 -20.27 -26.85
C ILE A 94 3.76 -21.51 -26.89
N ARG A 95 3.26 -22.67 -26.45
CA ARG A 95 4.00 -23.93 -26.50
C ARG A 95 4.30 -24.35 -27.93
N ARG A 96 3.33 -24.21 -28.86
CA ARG A 96 3.53 -24.50 -30.29
C ARG A 96 4.64 -23.63 -30.88
N LEU A 97 4.56 -22.32 -30.67
CA LEU A 97 5.57 -21.37 -31.16
C LEU A 97 6.98 -21.66 -30.61
N LYS A 98 7.08 -22.07 -29.34
CA LYS A 98 8.36 -22.44 -28.72
C LYS A 98 8.94 -23.72 -29.34
N THR A 99 8.10 -24.71 -29.63
CA THR A 99 8.52 -25.96 -30.28
C THR A 99 8.99 -25.72 -31.72
N GLU A 100 8.33 -24.82 -32.45
CA GLU A 100 8.74 -24.43 -33.81
C GLU A 100 10.09 -23.69 -33.83
N GLN A 101 10.36 -22.82 -32.85
CA GLN A 101 11.67 -22.16 -32.74
C GLN A 101 12.81 -23.11 -32.39
N VAL A 102 12.57 -24.10 -31.53
CA VAL A 102 13.59 -25.13 -31.18
C VAL A 102 13.91 -26.03 -32.39
N GLY A 103 12.96 -26.24 -33.31
CA GLY A 103 13.18 -26.97 -34.56
C GLY A 103 14.04 -26.24 -35.60
N SER A 104 14.11 -24.90 -35.53
CA SER A 104 14.91 -24.08 -36.46
C SER A 104 16.38 -23.92 -36.06
N GLY A 105 16.78 -24.36 -34.86
CA GLY A 105 18.14 -24.21 -34.31
C GLY A 105 19.08 -25.41 -34.50
N ALA A 106 18.61 -26.52 -35.10
CA ALA A 106 19.39 -27.76 -35.23
C ALA A 106 19.70 -28.06 -36.70
N GLY A 107 20.50 -27.22 -37.36
CA GLY A 107 20.77 -27.39 -38.79
C GLY A 107 21.99 -26.70 -39.40
N ASP A 108 22.90 -26.10 -38.63
CA ASP A 108 24.07 -25.44 -39.22
C ASP A 108 25.36 -25.73 -38.44
N GLY A 109 26.03 -26.84 -38.76
CA GLY A 109 27.27 -27.21 -38.08
C GLY A 109 28.02 -28.44 -38.60
N ALA A 110 27.71 -28.95 -39.79
CA ALA A 110 28.33 -30.18 -40.28
C ALA A 110 28.76 -30.12 -41.74
N LYS A 111 29.57 -29.12 -42.15
CA LYS A 111 30.56 -29.25 -43.24
C LYS A 111 31.64 -28.14 -43.19
N ALA A 112 32.72 -28.37 -42.45
CA ALA A 112 34.06 -27.83 -42.75
C ALA A 112 35.07 -28.52 -41.84
N SER A 113 36.24 -29.01 -42.24
CA SER A 113 36.86 -29.32 -43.52
C SER A 113 38.02 -30.24 -43.12
N LEU A 114 38.12 -31.40 -43.73
CA LEU A 114 39.30 -32.24 -43.67
C LEU A 114 40.30 -31.65 -44.68
N ASN A 115 41.41 -31.09 -44.20
CA ASN A 115 42.74 -31.04 -44.81
C ASN A 115 43.62 -30.02 -44.07
#